data_AF-A0A0L0C0U3-F1
#
_entry.id   AF-A0A0L0C0U3-F1
#
_cell.length_a   1.000
_cell.length_b   1.000
_cell.length_c   1.000
_cell.angle_alpha   90.00
_cell.angle_beta   90.00
_cell.angle_gamma   90.00
#
_symmetry.space_group_name_H-M   'P 1'
#
loop_
_entity.id
_entity.type
_entity.pdbx_description
1 polymer ?
#
loop_
_entity_poly.entity_id
_entity_poly.type
_entity_poly.pdbx_seq_one_letter_code
_entity_poly.pdbx_strand_id
1 'polypeptide(L)'
;MALTNEERMLKHLFDGGDWNVYESKILNLGVGAPGTDLLENCCDIFMKATEHRLKYEKESNSSLLFQYGPTSGTFEARSAIAKYFTEMYQSEVKSEDIFITSGATQGLHVILSTLVDFNGYIFVDEVTYMIALDTMRQFPTLNIIPVKLNEDGVDLASLENLVKEKQFKSQNKEFWGMYYTIPTRLFAYDNKEDKEFKGNVISNGSFSKILGPGVRLGWLEMPKRVKILVDNSGLAGSGGCLNNYTSGIVASLFELGLGQEHIKRMYDAYKERMLATSEVLSKELPEGCSSLAPKGGYFIWVTLPSDCNAAEFLKVCMAEEKIFFIPGSRFAASTGGASNCFRLSIAFHEKSKLQDAAFRLCKCLKKYLKK
;
A
#
# COMPACT_ATOMS: atom_id res chain seq x y z
N MET A 1 -18.92 -21.89 8.64
CA MET A 1 -17.92 -20.82 8.81
C MET A 1 -17.03 -21.21 9.98
N ALA A 2 -15.72 -20.92 9.93
CA ALA A 2 -14.84 -21.13 11.08
C ALA A 2 -15.31 -20.24 12.26
N LEU A 3 -15.63 -20.90 13.36
CA LEU A 3 -16.25 -20.38 14.58
C LEU A 3 -15.22 -19.77 15.52
N THR A 4 -13.96 -20.23 15.47
CA THR A 4 -12.86 -19.72 16.32
C THR A 4 -11.69 -19.18 15.51
N ASN A 5 -10.83 -18.37 16.15
CA ASN A 5 -9.58 -17.91 15.52
C ASN A 5 -8.56 -19.05 15.31
N GLU A 6 -8.63 -20.10 16.12
CA GLU A 6 -7.83 -21.33 15.99
C GLU A 6 -8.24 -22.10 14.72
N GLU A 7 -9.55 -22.26 14.48
CA GLU A 7 -10.08 -22.91 13.27
C GLU A 7 -9.76 -22.13 11.99
N ARG A 8 -9.59 -20.80 12.09
CA ARG A 8 -9.30 -19.96 10.93
C ARG A 8 -7.88 -20.19 10.37
N MET A 9 -6.98 -20.88 11.08
CA MET A 9 -5.61 -21.20 10.66
C MET A 9 -4.93 -20.04 9.90
N LEU A 10 -5.19 -18.81 10.34
CA LEU A 10 -4.76 -17.61 9.63
C LEU A 10 -3.27 -17.43 9.87
N LYS A 11 -2.44 -18.08 9.05
CA LYS A 11 -1.09 -17.58 8.73
C LYS A 11 -1.24 -16.30 7.90
N HIS A 12 -1.94 -15.30 8.42
CA HIS A 12 -2.29 -14.10 7.69
C HIS A 12 -2.04 -12.87 8.56
N LEU A 13 -0.91 -12.22 8.31
CA LEU A 13 -0.77 -10.88 7.72
C LEU A 13 0.58 -10.30 8.17
N PHE A 14 1.54 -10.31 7.26
CA PHE A 14 2.72 -9.41 7.28
C PHE A 14 3.84 -9.68 8.29
N ASP A 15 3.76 -10.72 9.13
CA ASP A 15 4.71 -10.92 10.24
C ASP A 15 5.47 -12.26 10.23
N GLY A 16 5.00 -13.29 9.54
CA GLY A 16 5.75 -14.56 9.37
C GLY A 16 6.07 -15.28 10.70
N GLY A 17 5.46 -14.85 11.80
CA GLY A 17 5.60 -15.45 13.12
C GLY A 17 4.59 -16.57 13.35
N ASP A 18 4.74 -17.27 14.48
CA ASP A 18 3.92 -18.43 14.84
C ASP A 18 2.52 -18.07 15.39
N TRP A 19 2.20 -16.78 15.53
CA TRP A 19 0.97 -16.30 16.16
C TRP A 19 0.04 -15.56 15.19
N ASN A 20 -1.24 -15.53 15.55
CA ASN A 20 -2.31 -14.90 14.77
C ASN A 20 -2.43 -13.41 15.15
N VAL A 21 -2.63 -12.52 14.17
CA VAL A 21 -2.89 -11.08 14.40
C VAL A 21 -4.11 -10.83 15.31
N TYR A 22 -5.06 -11.74 15.31
CA TYR A 22 -6.25 -11.69 16.16
C TYR A 22 -6.04 -12.29 17.56
N GLU A 23 -4.81 -12.70 17.89
CA GLU A 23 -4.47 -13.14 19.25
C GLU A 23 -4.63 -11.98 20.23
N SER A 24 -5.59 -12.09 21.15
CA SER A 24 -5.94 -11.00 22.06
C SER A 24 -4.84 -10.71 23.09
N LYS A 25 -3.96 -11.68 23.35
CA LYS A 25 -2.83 -11.55 24.28
C LYS A 25 -1.64 -10.76 23.71
N ILE A 26 -1.59 -10.54 22.39
CA ILE A 26 -0.51 -9.81 21.74
C ILE A 26 -1.06 -8.48 21.21
N LEU A 27 -0.40 -7.39 21.54
CA LEU A 27 -0.69 -6.09 20.98
C LEU A 27 0.17 -5.89 19.71
N ASN A 28 -0.45 -6.08 18.55
CA ASN A 28 0.26 -6.09 17.26
C ASN A 28 0.24 -4.71 16.58
N LEU A 29 1.34 -3.96 16.73
CA LEU A 29 1.58 -2.69 16.03
C LEU A 29 2.25 -2.90 14.65
N GLY A 30 2.37 -4.12 14.16
CA GLY A 30 2.94 -4.43 12.85
C GLY A 30 1.95 -4.36 11.68
N VAL A 31 0.65 -4.39 11.96
CA VAL A 31 -0.41 -4.67 10.96
C VAL A 31 -0.74 -3.45 10.12
N GLY A 32 -0.45 -3.49 8.83
CA GLY A 32 -0.75 -2.42 7.86
C GLY A 32 -2.15 -2.50 7.24
N ALA A 33 -3.16 -2.94 7.98
CA ALA A 33 -4.53 -3.14 7.51
C ALA A 33 -5.54 -2.51 8.50
N PRO A 34 -6.73 -2.08 8.02
CA PRO A 34 -7.79 -1.56 8.90
C PRO A 34 -8.24 -2.59 9.93
N GLY A 35 -8.56 -2.08 11.13
CA GLY A 35 -9.21 -2.84 12.19
C GLY A 35 -10.66 -3.19 11.86
N THR A 36 -11.23 -4.13 12.62
CA THR A 36 -12.64 -4.51 12.47
C THR A 36 -13.60 -3.36 12.76
N ASP A 37 -13.23 -2.44 13.66
CA ASP A 37 -14.00 -1.23 14.00
C ASP A 37 -14.17 -0.29 12.79
N LEU A 38 -13.18 -0.25 11.90
CA LEU A 38 -13.23 0.52 10.66
C LEU A 38 -14.02 -0.20 9.55
N LEU A 39 -14.14 -1.52 9.64
CA LEU A 39 -14.79 -2.36 8.63
C LEU A 39 -16.23 -2.75 9.00
N GLU A 40 -16.71 -2.42 10.19
CA GLU A 40 -18.03 -2.85 10.68
C GLU A 40 -19.18 -2.42 9.75
N ASN A 41 -19.10 -1.22 9.18
CA ASN A 41 -20.11 -0.67 8.29
C ASN A 41 -20.04 -1.27 6.86
N CYS A 42 -19.00 -2.05 6.54
CA CYS A 42 -18.84 -2.60 5.21
C CYS A 42 -20.01 -3.53 4.83
N CYS A 43 -20.54 -4.32 5.76
CA CYS A 43 -21.68 -5.20 5.47
C CYS A 43 -22.87 -4.42 4.92
N ASP A 44 -23.25 -3.32 5.59
CA ASP A 44 -24.43 -2.54 5.22
C ASP A 44 -24.25 -1.82 3.87
N ILE A 45 -23.11 -1.17 3.67
CA ILE A 45 -22.87 -0.42 2.43
C ILE A 45 -22.70 -1.35 1.23
N PHE A 46 -22.03 -2.49 1.38
CA PHE A 46 -21.85 -3.45 0.29
C PHE A 46 -23.13 -4.20 -0.03
N MET A 47 -24.00 -4.46 0.96
CA MET A 47 -25.32 -5.02 0.71
C MET A 47 -26.15 -4.08 -0.17
N LYS A 48 -26.24 -2.79 0.21
CA LYS A 48 -26.95 -1.76 -0.59
C LYS A 48 -26.39 -1.62 -2.01
N ALA A 49 -25.07 -1.56 -2.15
CA ALA A 49 -24.44 -1.46 -3.47
C ALA A 49 -24.65 -2.71 -4.32
N THR A 50 -24.63 -3.90 -3.69
CA THR A 50 -24.89 -5.17 -4.38
C THR A 50 -26.33 -5.23 -4.87
N GLU A 51 -27.31 -4.92 -4.01
CA GLU A 51 -28.72 -4.87 -4.40
C GLU A 51 -28.96 -3.89 -5.55
N HIS A 52 -28.37 -2.70 -5.47
CA HIS A 52 -28.44 -1.69 -6.53
C HIS A 52 -27.90 -2.23 -7.85
N ARG A 53 -26.70 -2.82 -7.84
CA ARG A 53 -26.05 -3.35 -9.04
C ARG A 53 -26.83 -4.51 -9.64
N LEU A 54 -27.27 -5.46 -8.82
CA LEU A 54 -28.03 -6.63 -9.29
C LEU A 54 -29.41 -6.25 -9.81
N LYS A 55 -30.06 -5.24 -9.22
CA LYS A 55 -31.31 -4.69 -9.74
C LYS A 55 -31.12 -4.13 -11.15
N TYR A 56 -30.08 -3.31 -11.36
CA TYR A 56 -29.76 -2.80 -12.71
C TYR A 56 -29.51 -3.94 -13.71
N GLU A 57 -28.71 -4.95 -13.34
CA GLU A 57 -28.43 -6.09 -14.24
C GLU A 57 -29.70 -6.84 -14.64
N LYS A 58 -30.61 -7.03 -13.69
CA LYS A 58 -31.89 -7.70 -13.91
C LYS A 58 -32.83 -6.87 -14.79
N GLU A 59 -32.92 -5.55 -14.55
CA GLU A 59 -33.81 -4.65 -15.29
C GLU A 59 -33.31 -4.35 -16.72
N SER A 60 -31.98 -4.22 -16.88
CA SER A 60 -31.35 -4.04 -18.21
C SER A 60 -31.28 -5.34 -19.02
N ASN A 61 -31.43 -6.50 -18.37
CA ASN A 61 -31.24 -7.84 -18.94
C ASN A 61 -29.90 -8.02 -19.67
N SER A 62 -28.86 -7.31 -19.23
CA SER A 62 -27.55 -7.28 -19.89
C SER A 62 -26.60 -8.37 -19.40
N SER A 63 -26.74 -8.79 -18.13
CA SER A 63 -25.88 -9.78 -17.45
C SER A 63 -24.37 -9.50 -17.55
N LEU A 64 -23.99 -8.25 -17.83
CA LEU A 64 -22.61 -7.85 -18.10
C LEU A 64 -21.73 -7.96 -16.86
N LEU A 65 -22.30 -7.82 -15.66
CA LEU A 65 -21.60 -8.04 -14.40
C LEU A 65 -21.02 -9.46 -14.29
N PHE A 66 -21.69 -10.45 -14.90
CA PHE A 66 -21.34 -11.87 -14.83
C PHE A 66 -20.56 -12.37 -16.05
N GLN A 67 -20.41 -11.54 -17.08
CA GLN A 67 -19.68 -11.89 -18.30
C GLN A 67 -18.23 -11.38 -18.22
N TYR A 68 -17.36 -11.89 -19.10
CA TYR A 68 -16.10 -11.23 -19.43
C TYR A 68 -16.34 -9.76 -19.77
N GLY A 69 -15.71 -8.89 -18.98
CA GLY A 69 -15.74 -7.45 -19.20
C GLY A 69 -14.62 -6.96 -20.12
N PRO A 70 -14.60 -5.66 -20.43
CA PRO A 70 -13.52 -5.04 -21.19
C PRO A 70 -12.17 -5.23 -20.50
N THR A 71 -11.11 -5.47 -21.28
CA THR A 71 -9.76 -5.77 -20.79
C THR A 71 -9.26 -4.85 -19.67
N SER A 72 -9.46 -3.54 -19.81
CA SER A 72 -8.99 -2.55 -18.83
C SER A 72 -9.89 -2.37 -17.60
N GLY A 73 -11.04 -3.03 -17.55
CA GLY A 73 -12.11 -2.71 -16.61
C GLY A 73 -13.33 -2.08 -17.27
N THR A 74 -14.50 -2.30 -16.68
CA THR A 74 -15.76 -1.68 -17.11
C THR A 74 -15.66 -0.15 -17.08
N PHE A 75 -16.37 0.50 -18.00
CA PHE A 75 -16.36 1.95 -18.08
C PHE A 75 -16.92 2.58 -16.81
N GLU A 76 -17.98 2.01 -16.26
CA GLU A 76 -18.67 2.46 -15.04
C GLU A 76 -17.71 2.49 -13.86
N ALA A 77 -16.93 1.41 -13.65
CA ALA A 77 -15.94 1.35 -12.59
C ALA A 77 -14.82 2.36 -12.81
N ARG A 78 -14.24 2.41 -14.01
CA ARG A 78 -13.16 3.38 -14.32
C ARG A 78 -13.63 4.82 -14.18
N SER A 79 -14.86 5.12 -14.62
CA SER A 79 -15.47 6.45 -14.54
C SER A 79 -15.76 6.86 -13.09
N ALA A 80 -16.31 5.96 -12.27
CA ALA A 80 -16.53 6.23 -10.86
C ALA A 80 -15.22 6.51 -10.09
N ILE A 81 -14.18 5.71 -10.36
CA ILE A 81 -12.83 5.91 -9.81
C ILE A 81 -12.26 7.26 -10.27
N ALA A 82 -12.31 7.53 -11.56
CA ALA A 82 -11.81 8.77 -12.15
C ALA A 82 -12.49 10.02 -11.57
N LYS A 83 -13.82 10.00 -11.47
CA LYS A 83 -14.60 11.09 -10.88
C LYS A 83 -14.18 11.34 -9.44
N TYR A 84 -14.19 10.29 -8.61
CA TYR A 84 -13.85 10.42 -7.19
C TYR A 84 -12.44 10.97 -6.97
N PHE A 85 -11.45 10.43 -7.68
CA PHE A 85 -10.07 10.86 -7.50
C PHE A 85 -9.77 12.22 -8.14
N THR A 86 -10.50 12.61 -9.20
CA THR A 86 -10.44 13.98 -9.72
C THR A 86 -10.83 14.99 -8.64
N GLU A 87 -11.95 14.73 -7.96
CA GLU A 87 -12.43 15.57 -6.86
C GLU A 87 -11.46 15.53 -5.66
N MET A 88 -10.96 14.36 -5.29
CA MET A 88 -10.03 14.23 -4.16
C MET A 88 -8.70 14.96 -4.41
N TYR A 89 -8.09 14.74 -5.57
CA TYR A 89 -6.76 15.29 -5.88
C TYR A 89 -6.81 16.72 -6.39
N GLN A 90 -8.01 17.25 -6.68
CA GLN A 90 -8.18 18.56 -7.33
C GLN A 90 -7.37 18.65 -8.65
N SER A 91 -7.31 17.53 -9.37
CA SER A 91 -6.53 17.34 -10.59
C SER A 91 -7.15 16.23 -11.43
N GLU A 92 -7.34 16.48 -12.73
CA GLU A 92 -8.05 15.58 -13.63
C GLU A 92 -7.47 14.16 -13.63
N VAL A 93 -8.32 13.17 -13.39
CA VAL A 93 -8.08 11.74 -13.60
C VAL A 93 -8.99 11.29 -14.72
N LYS A 94 -8.44 10.67 -15.76
CA LYS A 94 -9.19 10.23 -16.93
C LYS A 94 -9.52 8.76 -16.83
N SER A 95 -10.77 8.40 -17.13
CA SER A 95 -11.18 6.99 -17.13
C SER A 95 -10.35 6.18 -18.13
N GLU A 96 -9.95 6.81 -19.22
CA GLU A 96 -9.20 6.22 -20.33
C GLU A 96 -7.77 5.84 -19.94
N ASP A 97 -7.21 6.47 -18.91
CA ASP A 97 -5.87 6.24 -18.39
C ASP A 97 -5.87 5.16 -17.27
N ILE A 98 -7.05 4.66 -16.89
CA ILE A 98 -7.22 3.67 -15.81
C ILE A 98 -7.25 2.24 -16.35
N PHE A 99 -6.52 1.35 -15.65
CA PHE A 99 -6.58 -0.10 -15.81
C PHE A 99 -6.88 -0.75 -14.45
N ILE A 100 -7.94 -1.56 -14.35
CA ILE A 100 -8.35 -2.20 -13.10
C ILE A 100 -7.41 -3.35 -12.72
N THR A 101 -7.09 -3.45 -11.43
CA THR A 101 -6.24 -4.50 -10.87
C THR A 101 -6.87 -5.16 -9.66
N SER A 102 -6.37 -6.33 -9.28
CA SER A 102 -6.68 -6.98 -8.00
C SER A 102 -5.88 -6.40 -6.84
N GLY A 103 -5.87 -5.06 -6.72
CA GLY A 103 -5.07 -4.32 -5.75
C GLY A 103 -3.61 -4.08 -6.20
N ALA A 104 -2.92 -3.20 -5.46
CA ALA A 104 -1.62 -2.68 -5.87
C ALA A 104 -0.50 -3.74 -6.02
N THR A 105 -0.54 -4.84 -5.26
CA THR A 105 0.43 -5.95 -5.43
C THR A 105 0.31 -6.59 -6.80
N GLN A 106 -0.93 -6.81 -7.27
CA GLN A 106 -1.13 -7.34 -8.61
C GLN A 106 -0.75 -6.29 -9.66
N GLY A 107 -1.07 -5.02 -9.45
CA GLY A 107 -0.60 -3.92 -10.30
C GLY A 107 0.93 -3.85 -10.45
N LEU A 108 1.67 -4.03 -9.35
CA LEU A 108 3.14 -4.10 -9.38
C LEU A 108 3.60 -5.31 -10.20
N HIS A 109 2.98 -6.48 -10.02
CA HIS A 109 3.31 -7.65 -10.82
C HIS A 109 3.03 -7.44 -12.32
N VAL A 110 1.93 -6.76 -12.69
CA VAL A 110 1.65 -6.39 -14.09
C VAL A 110 2.77 -5.52 -14.65
N ILE A 111 3.19 -4.48 -13.91
CA ILE A 111 4.29 -3.59 -14.31
C ILE A 111 5.58 -4.39 -14.55
N LEU A 112 6.00 -5.20 -13.57
CA LEU A 112 7.26 -5.96 -13.63
C LEU A 112 7.27 -7.01 -14.76
N SER A 113 6.16 -7.72 -14.97
CA SER A 113 6.07 -8.78 -15.99
C SER A 113 5.82 -8.26 -17.41
N THR A 114 5.20 -7.10 -17.54
CA THR A 114 4.73 -6.58 -18.83
C THR A 114 5.61 -5.47 -19.38
N LEU A 115 6.07 -4.55 -18.54
CA LEU A 115 6.61 -3.27 -18.98
C LEU A 115 8.13 -3.13 -18.81
N VAL A 116 8.72 -3.80 -17.82
CA VAL A 116 10.16 -3.68 -17.50
C VAL A 116 10.93 -4.85 -18.14
N ASP A 117 12.06 -4.55 -18.78
CA ASP A 117 12.99 -5.55 -19.33
C ASP A 117 13.47 -6.47 -18.21
N PHE A 118 13.47 -7.78 -18.44
CA PHE A 118 13.84 -8.76 -17.41
C PHE A 118 15.29 -8.67 -16.98
N ASN A 119 16.19 -8.06 -17.76
CA ASN A 119 17.56 -7.75 -17.34
C ASN A 119 17.69 -6.34 -16.74
N GLY A 120 16.56 -5.68 -16.49
CA GLY A 120 16.48 -4.30 -16.08
C GLY A 120 16.82 -4.02 -14.62
N TYR A 121 16.68 -2.75 -14.27
CA TYR A 121 16.97 -2.23 -12.93
C TYR A 121 15.71 -1.69 -12.26
N ILE A 122 15.56 -1.98 -10.98
CA ILE A 122 14.50 -1.44 -10.12
C ILE A 122 15.17 -0.58 -9.06
N PHE A 123 15.14 0.73 -9.26
CA PHE A 123 15.60 1.68 -8.25
C PHE A 123 14.55 1.78 -7.14
N VAL A 124 14.98 1.69 -5.89
CA VAL A 124 14.10 1.76 -4.71
C VAL A 124 14.72 2.65 -3.65
N ASP A 125 13.90 3.30 -2.84
CA ASP A 125 14.38 3.92 -1.60
C ASP A 125 15.12 2.88 -0.74
N GLU A 126 16.23 3.26 -0.10
CA GLU A 126 17.05 2.33 0.71
C GLU A 126 16.25 1.69 1.86
N VAL A 127 15.19 2.36 2.31
CA VAL A 127 14.12 1.83 3.16
C VAL A 127 12.80 1.97 2.41
N THR A 128 12.15 0.87 2.07
CA THR A 128 10.91 0.86 1.26
C THR A 128 9.92 -0.22 1.70
N TYR A 129 8.81 -0.37 0.98
CA TYR A 129 7.76 -1.32 1.31
C TYR A 129 8.24 -2.78 1.18
N MET A 130 8.38 -3.46 2.32
CA MET A 130 8.91 -4.83 2.41
C MET A 130 8.25 -5.84 1.46
N ILE A 131 6.93 -5.75 1.23
CA ILE A 131 6.23 -6.69 0.34
C ILE A 131 6.49 -6.36 -1.13
N ALA A 132 6.70 -5.08 -1.47
CA ALA A 132 7.15 -4.74 -2.81
C ALA A 132 8.54 -5.33 -3.06
N LEU A 133 9.47 -5.23 -2.11
CA LEU A 133 10.78 -5.90 -2.21
C LEU A 133 10.62 -7.42 -2.39
N ASP A 134 9.80 -8.08 -1.57
CA ASP A 134 9.55 -9.52 -1.70
C ASP A 134 8.89 -9.89 -3.03
N THR A 135 8.06 -9.01 -3.60
CA THR A 135 7.48 -9.18 -4.94
C THR A 135 8.55 -9.02 -6.03
N MET A 136 9.41 -8.01 -5.94
CA MET A 136 10.49 -7.75 -6.89
C MET A 136 11.51 -8.89 -6.89
N ARG A 137 11.84 -9.45 -5.72
CA ARG A 137 12.77 -10.59 -5.57
C ARG A 137 12.28 -11.88 -6.24
N GLN A 138 10.99 -11.99 -6.60
CA GLN A 138 10.47 -13.11 -7.39
C GLN A 138 10.91 -13.06 -8.86
N PHE A 139 11.47 -11.94 -9.31
CA PHE A 139 12.04 -11.75 -10.65
C PHE A 139 13.57 -11.75 -10.55
N PRO A 140 14.25 -12.91 -10.47
CA PRO A 140 15.67 -13.00 -10.12
C PRO A 140 16.62 -12.37 -11.14
N THR A 141 16.15 -12.09 -12.35
CA THR A 141 16.93 -11.42 -13.40
C THR A 141 16.89 -9.89 -13.28
N LEU A 142 15.91 -9.33 -12.54
CA LEU A 142 15.81 -7.90 -12.26
C LEU A 142 16.74 -7.52 -11.11
N ASN A 143 17.42 -6.38 -11.27
CA ASN A 143 18.40 -5.91 -10.31
C ASN A 143 17.81 -4.81 -9.43
N ILE A 144 17.66 -5.05 -8.13
CA ILE A 144 17.17 -4.04 -7.18
C ILE A 144 18.34 -3.15 -6.75
N ILE A 145 18.22 -1.85 -7.02
CA ILE A 145 19.24 -0.84 -6.73
C ILE A 145 18.74 0.11 -5.64
N PRO A 146 19.27 0.04 -4.41
CA PRO A 146 18.91 0.98 -3.36
C PRO A 146 19.42 2.39 -3.69
N VAL A 147 18.59 3.39 -3.39
CA VAL A 147 18.88 4.80 -3.54
C VAL A 147 18.81 5.45 -2.16
N LYS A 148 19.84 6.24 -1.85
CA LYS A 148 19.98 6.91 -0.55
C LYS A 148 18.81 7.86 -0.31
N LEU A 149 18.38 7.97 0.95
CA LEU A 149 17.44 8.98 1.41
C LEU A 149 18.17 10.15 2.08
N ASN A 150 17.70 11.35 1.82
CA ASN A 150 17.93 12.58 2.58
C ASN A 150 16.78 12.79 3.58
N GLU A 151 16.84 13.86 4.37
CA GLU A 151 15.78 14.20 5.33
C GLU A 151 14.42 14.48 4.66
N ASP A 152 14.43 14.95 3.42
CA ASP A 152 13.24 15.37 2.66
C ASP A 152 12.80 14.38 1.57
N GLY A 153 13.48 13.22 1.44
CA GLY A 153 13.12 12.18 0.48
C GLY A 153 14.32 11.57 -0.22
N VAL A 154 14.12 11.07 -1.44
CA VAL A 154 15.19 10.44 -2.23
C VAL A 154 16.30 11.43 -2.60
N ASP A 155 17.56 10.97 -2.53
CA ASP A 155 18.69 11.69 -3.09
C ASP A 155 18.63 11.66 -4.62
N LEU A 156 18.06 12.72 -5.21
CA LEU A 156 17.88 12.85 -6.65
C LEU A 156 19.20 12.87 -7.42
N ALA A 157 20.28 13.43 -6.84
CA ALA A 157 21.59 13.45 -7.49
C ALA A 157 22.19 12.03 -7.54
N SER A 158 22.05 11.27 -6.46
CA SER A 158 22.41 9.85 -6.43
C SER A 158 21.61 9.04 -7.45
N LEU A 159 20.28 9.22 -7.49
CA LEU A 159 19.40 8.57 -8.46
C LEU A 159 19.82 8.88 -9.91
N GLU A 160 20.07 10.15 -10.23
CA GLU A 160 20.47 10.57 -11.57
C GLU A 160 21.78 9.91 -12.02
N ASN A 161 22.77 9.85 -11.13
CA ASN A 161 24.05 9.20 -11.41
C ASN A 161 23.88 7.69 -11.65
N LEU A 162 23.10 7.02 -10.78
CA LEU A 162 22.79 5.60 -10.92
C LEU A 162 22.04 5.29 -12.23
N VAL A 163 21.10 6.16 -12.62
CA VAL A 163 20.36 6.03 -13.88
C VAL A 163 21.31 6.17 -15.07
N LYS A 164 22.19 7.19 -15.09
CA LYS A 164 23.17 7.38 -16.18
C LYS A 164 24.14 6.21 -16.32
N GLU A 165 24.60 5.64 -15.21
CA GLU A 165 25.52 4.51 -15.19
C GLU A 165 24.89 3.22 -15.74
N LYS A 166 23.61 2.97 -15.39
CA LYS A 166 22.96 1.68 -15.63
C LYS A 166 22.03 1.65 -16.84
N GLN A 167 21.77 2.80 -17.45
CA GLN A 167 20.88 2.89 -18.60
C GLN A 167 21.36 2.04 -19.76
N PHE A 168 20.44 1.31 -20.39
CA PHE A 168 20.68 0.59 -21.63
C PHE A 168 19.45 0.66 -22.54
N LYS A 169 19.63 0.27 -23.81
CA LYS A 169 18.53 0.14 -24.75
C LYS A 169 17.86 -1.22 -24.58
N SER A 170 16.65 -1.22 -23.99
CA SER A 170 15.79 -2.40 -23.91
C SER A 170 15.50 -2.96 -25.30
N GLN A 171 15.46 -4.29 -25.43
CA GLN A 171 15.19 -4.97 -26.70
C GLN A 171 13.78 -5.57 -26.75
N ASN A 172 13.25 -5.99 -25.60
CA ASN A 172 12.02 -6.78 -25.53
C ASN A 172 10.85 -6.06 -24.86
N LYS A 173 11.13 -4.98 -24.12
CA LYS A 173 10.17 -4.29 -23.26
C LYS A 173 10.28 -2.78 -23.41
N GLU A 174 9.29 -2.05 -22.90
CA GLU A 174 9.26 -0.59 -23.02
C GLU A 174 10.32 0.09 -22.15
N PHE A 175 10.48 -0.37 -20.90
CA PHE A 175 11.37 0.25 -19.94
C PHE A 175 12.56 -0.65 -19.64
N TRP A 176 13.77 -0.10 -19.75
CA TRP A 176 15.01 -0.75 -19.31
C TRP A 176 15.14 -0.79 -17.78
N GLY A 177 14.44 0.10 -17.09
CA GLY A 177 14.42 0.18 -15.63
C GLY A 177 13.27 1.04 -15.13
N MET A 178 13.01 0.95 -13.84
CA MET A 178 11.96 1.72 -13.17
C MET A 178 12.45 2.24 -11.82
N TYR A 179 11.89 3.35 -11.36
CA TYR A 179 12.02 3.82 -9.98
C TYR A 179 10.71 3.57 -9.24
N TYR A 180 10.77 2.84 -8.13
CA TYR A 180 9.64 2.55 -7.26
C TYR A 180 9.72 3.42 -6.00
N THR A 181 8.69 4.25 -5.81
CA THR A 181 8.53 5.12 -4.64
C THR A 181 7.05 5.23 -4.27
N ILE A 182 6.75 5.85 -3.12
CA ILE A 182 5.42 5.80 -2.49
C ILE A 182 4.84 7.22 -2.21
N PRO A 183 4.49 8.02 -3.23
CA PRO A 183 3.72 9.24 -3.05
C PRO A 183 2.21 9.00 -3.27
N THR A 184 1.41 10.03 -3.03
CA THR A 184 -0.07 9.94 -3.00
C THR A 184 -0.72 9.63 -4.35
N ARG A 185 -0.20 10.20 -5.45
CA ARG A 185 -0.57 9.93 -6.86
C ARG A 185 0.62 10.29 -7.75
N LEU A 186 1.35 9.28 -8.23
CA LEU A 186 2.54 9.49 -9.04
C LEU A 186 2.24 10.17 -10.37
N PHE A 187 1.18 9.75 -11.06
CA PHE A 187 0.84 10.21 -12.41
C PHE A 187 0.68 11.74 -12.51
N ALA A 188 0.29 12.41 -11.43
CA ALA A 188 0.18 13.86 -11.38
C ALA A 188 1.53 14.61 -11.47
N TYR A 189 2.65 13.91 -11.25
CA TYR A 189 4.01 14.47 -11.39
C TYR A 189 4.54 14.41 -12.84
N ASP A 190 3.83 13.77 -13.76
CA ASP A 190 4.22 13.75 -15.18
C ASP A 190 3.79 15.08 -15.83
N ASN A 191 4.76 15.93 -16.18
CA ASN A 191 4.47 17.24 -16.77
C ASN A 191 4.50 17.19 -18.30
N LYS A 192 3.34 17.36 -18.94
CA LYS A 192 3.20 17.37 -20.41
C LYS A 192 3.88 18.56 -21.08
N GLU A 193 4.19 19.61 -20.32
CA GLU A 193 4.89 20.79 -20.82
C GLU A 193 6.41 20.58 -20.90
N ASP A 194 6.94 19.52 -20.29
CA ASP A 194 8.36 19.20 -20.35
C ASP A 194 8.76 18.84 -21.80
N LYS A 195 9.86 19.43 -22.28
CA LYS A 195 10.37 19.16 -23.64
C LYS A 195 10.68 17.68 -23.89
N GLU A 196 11.10 16.99 -22.83
CA GLU A 196 11.42 15.56 -22.84
C GLU A 196 10.25 14.68 -22.39
N PHE A 197 9.03 15.22 -22.33
CA PHE A 197 7.85 14.48 -21.92
C PHE A 197 7.65 13.26 -22.82
N LYS A 198 7.62 12.09 -22.18
CA LYS A 198 7.32 10.82 -22.83
C LYS A 198 6.12 10.13 -22.22
N GLY A 199 5.62 10.54 -21.05
CA GLY A 199 4.61 9.77 -20.32
C GLY A 199 5.24 8.51 -19.73
N ASN A 200 6.04 8.66 -18.67
CA ASN A 200 6.80 7.56 -18.05
C ASN A 200 6.29 7.19 -16.67
N VAL A 201 5.34 7.95 -16.12
CA VAL A 201 4.91 7.80 -14.75
C VAL A 201 3.66 6.93 -14.68
N ILE A 202 3.57 6.06 -13.68
CA ILE A 202 2.42 5.17 -13.44
C ILE A 202 2.02 5.30 -11.97
N SER A 203 0.77 5.64 -11.67
CA SER A 203 0.23 5.47 -10.32
C SER A 203 -0.26 4.04 -10.14
N ASN A 204 0.10 3.40 -9.03
CA ASN A 204 -0.40 2.08 -8.65
C ASN A 204 -1.24 2.16 -7.37
N GLY A 205 -2.56 2.25 -7.53
CA GLY A 205 -3.52 2.49 -6.45
C GLY A 205 -4.22 1.23 -5.93
N SER A 206 -4.82 1.34 -4.74
CA SER A 206 -5.63 0.26 -4.16
C SER A 206 -6.73 0.74 -3.22
N PHE A 207 -7.86 0.03 -3.23
CA PHE A 207 -8.94 0.20 -2.26
C PHE A 207 -8.68 -0.45 -0.89
N SER A 208 -7.54 -1.13 -0.71
CA SER A 208 -7.30 -1.99 0.45
C SER A 208 -7.30 -1.27 1.80
N LYS A 209 -7.00 0.04 1.82
CA LYS A 209 -6.92 0.85 3.06
C LYS A 209 -7.97 1.96 3.12
N ILE A 210 -8.85 2.01 2.12
CA ILE A 210 -9.88 3.05 2.00
C ILE A 210 -11.30 2.45 1.90
N LEU A 211 -11.46 1.21 1.42
CA LEU A 211 -12.71 0.43 1.53
C LEU A 211 -12.49 -0.78 2.44
N GLY A 212 -11.51 -1.60 2.12
CA GLY A 212 -11.16 -2.80 2.89
C GLY A 212 -10.29 -3.77 2.09
N PRO A 213 -9.37 -4.49 2.73
CA PRO A 213 -8.41 -5.33 2.02
C PRO A 213 -9.07 -6.52 1.33
N GLY A 214 -10.16 -7.06 1.89
CA GLY A 214 -10.91 -8.21 1.34
C GLY A 214 -11.60 -7.92 0.00
N VAL A 215 -11.78 -6.65 -0.37
CA VAL A 215 -12.38 -6.25 -1.65
C VAL A 215 -11.47 -6.62 -2.84
N ARG A 216 -10.16 -6.73 -2.60
CA ARG A 216 -9.16 -7.08 -3.63
C ARG A 216 -9.27 -6.27 -4.91
N LEU A 217 -9.52 -4.96 -4.80
CA LEU A 217 -9.63 -4.05 -5.95
C LEU A 217 -8.56 -2.95 -5.88
N GLY A 218 -8.05 -2.58 -7.05
CA GLY A 218 -7.11 -1.49 -7.26
C GLY A 218 -7.13 -1.02 -8.69
N TRP A 219 -6.20 -0.12 -9.02
CA TRP A 219 -6.07 0.40 -10.36
C TRP A 219 -4.64 0.80 -10.65
N LEU A 220 -4.27 0.79 -11.92
CA LEU A 220 -3.15 1.53 -12.45
C LEU A 220 -3.70 2.76 -13.16
N GLU A 221 -3.05 3.90 -12.98
CA GLU A 221 -3.24 5.09 -13.81
C GLU A 221 -1.97 5.31 -14.62
N MET A 222 -2.08 5.31 -15.93
CA MET A 222 -0.92 5.29 -16.81
C MET A 222 -1.18 6.03 -18.12
N PRO A 223 -0.14 6.53 -18.80
CA PRO A 223 -0.34 7.28 -20.03
C PRO A 223 -0.74 6.32 -21.16
N LYS A 224 -1.55 6.82 -22.10
CA LYS A 224 -2.09 6.05 -23.24
C LYS A 224 -1.06 5.13 -23.91
N ARG A 225 0.17 5.60 -24.14
CA ARG A 225 1.22 4.79 -24.79
C ARG A 225 1.58 3.53 -24.00
N VAL A 226 1.62 3.61 -22.67
CA VAL A 226 1.94 2.49 -21.77
C VAL A 226 0.71 1.60 -21.62
N LYS A 227 -0.48 2.22 -21.54
CA LYS A 227 -1.74 1.49 -21.41
C LYS A 227 -1.98 0.51 -22.54
N ILE A 228 -1.71 0.90 -23.79
CA ILE A 228 -1.84 0.03 -24.95
C ILE A 228 -0.98 -1.25 -24.81
N LEU A 229 0.20 -1.16 -24.18
CA LEU A 229 1.05 -2.33 -23.95
C LEU A 229 0.46 -3.28 -22.91
N VAL A 230 -0.15 -2.74 -21.85
CA VAL A 230 -0.82 -3.54 -20.82
C VAL A 230 -2.10 -4.18 -21.37
N ASP A 231 -2.91 -3.43 -22.12
CA ASP A 231 -4.16 -3.92 -22.73
C ASP A 231 -3.89 -5.07 -23.73
N ASN A 232 -2.76 -5.02 -24.44
CA ASN A 232 -2.36 -6.07 -25.40
C ASN A 232 -1.53 -7.20 -24.75
N SER A 233 -1.33 -7.18 -23.44
CA SER A 233 -0.59 -8.24 -22.75
C SER A 233 -1.41 -9.53 -22.70
N GLY A 234 -0.73 -10.70 -22.65
CA GLY A 234 -1.41 -11.99 -22.52
C GLY A 234 -2.25 -12.11 -21.24
N LEU A 235 -1.84 -11.43 -20.16
CA LEU A 235 -2.60 -11.34 -18.91
C LEU A 235 -3.96 -10.69 -19.17
N ALA A 236 -3.97 -9.57 -19.86
CA ALA A 236 -5.17 -8.80 -20.13
C ALA A 236 -6.03 -9.46 -21.23
N GLY A 237 -5.39 -10.10 -22.22
CA GLY A 237 -6.04 -10.84 -23.28
C GLY A 237 -6.79 -12.10 -22.81
N SER A 238 -6.19 -12.90 -21.93
CA SER A 238 -6.85 -14.11 -21.39
C SER A 238 -7.63 -13.87 -20.11
N GLY A 239 -7.15 -12.98 -19.24
CA GLY A 239 -7.78 -12.65 -17.96
C GLY A 239 -8.98 -11.72 -18.09
N GLY A 240 -9.08 -10.99 -19.21
CA GLY A 240 -10.12 -9.99 -19.44
C GLY A 240 -10.15 -8.92 -18.35
N CYS A 241 -11.35 -8.41 -18.05
CA CYS A 241 -11.57 -7.52 -16.91
C CYS A 241 -11.28 -8.23 -15.58
N LEU A 242 -10.10 -7.95 -15.02
CA LEU A 242 -9.74 -8.41 -13.69
C LEU A 242 -10.75 -7.91 -12.65
N ASN A 243 -11.30 -8.84 -11.86
CA ASN A 243 -12.23 -8.53 -10.78
C ASN A 243 -13.52 -7.80 -11.24
N ASN A 244 -14.09 -8.17 -12.40
CA ASN A 244 -15.26 -7.53 -13.01
C ASN A 244 -16.44 -7.36 -12.05
N TYR A 245 -16.87 -8.46 -11.41
CA TYR A 245 -18.01 -8.47 -10.49
C TYR A 245 -17.81 -7.45 -9.35
N THR A 246 -16.68 -7.54 -8.65
CA THR A 246 -16.38 -6.64 -7.53
C THR A 246 -16.19 -5.20 -7.99
N SER A 247 -15.64 -4.97 -9.17
CA SER A 247 -15.53 -3.63 -9.75
C SER A 247 -16.91 -3.01 -9.98
N GLY A 248 -17.88 -3.79 -10.46
CA GLY A 248 -19.26 -3.34 -10.60
C GLY A 248 -19.93 -3.00 -9.26
N ILE A 249 -19.73 -3.80 -8.21
CA ILE A 249 -20.24 -3.49 -6.87
C ILE A 249 -19.59 -2.21 -6.31
N VAL A 250 -18.28 -2.06 -6.48
CA VAL A 250 -17.56 -0.86 -6.01
C VAL A 250 -17.97 0.38 -6.82
N ALA A 251 -18.21 0.27 -8.12
CA ALA A 251 -18.77 1.36 -8.92
C ALA A 251 -20.09 1.84 -8.30
N SER A 252 -20.99 0.91 -7.96
CA SER A 252 -22.26 1.25 -7.31
C SER A 252 -22.11 1.82 -5.90
N LEU A 253 -21.08 1.46 -5.14
CA LEU A 253 -20.76 2.16 -3.88
C LEU A 253 -20.50 3.65 -4.11
N PHE A 254 -19.75 3.99 -5.16
CA PHE A 254 -19.43 5.38 -5.49
C PHE A 254 -20.60 6.12 -6.13
N GLU A 255 -21.41 5.45 -6.96
CA GLU A 255 -22.64 6.00 -7.54
C GLU A 255 -23.64 6.41 -6.46
N LEU A 256 -23.76 5.60 -5.40
CA LEU A 256 -24.65 5.84 -4.27
C LEU A 256 -24.08 6.79 -3.21
N GLY A 257 -22.85 7.27 -3.35
CA GLY A 257 -22.19 8.13 -2.34
C GLY A 257 -21.64 7.38 -1.11
N LEU A 258 -21.89 6.08 -1.00
CA LEU A 258 -21.52 5.26 0.15
C LEU A 258 -20.01 5.07 0.29
N GLY A 259 -19.30 4.96 -0.85
CA GLY A 259 -17.85 4.86 -0.87
C GLY A 259 -17.19 6.12 -0.30
N GLN A 260 -17.69 7.30 -0.66
CA GLN A 260 -17.19 8.60 -0.25
C GLN A 260 -17.33 8.79 1.26
N GLU A 261 -18.50 8.48 1.81
CA GLU A 261 -18.77 8.54 3.26
C GLU A 261 -17.87 7.59 4.04
N HIS A 262 -17.72 6.35 3.56
CA HIS A 262 -16.85 5.36 4.19
C HIS A 262 -15.38 5.78 4.18
N ILE A 263 -14.87 6.28 3.05
CA ILE A 263 -13.48 6.75 2.96
C ILE A 263 -13.25 7.95 3.88
N LYS A 264 -14.22 8.87 4.00
CA LYS A 264 -14.15 9.98 4.95
C LYS A 264 -14.04 9.48 6.39
N ARG A 265 -14.86 8.50 6.79
CA ARG A 265 -14.80 7.87 8.12
C ARG A 265 -13.41 7.26 8.39
N MET A 266 -12.86 6.52 7.42
CA MET A 266 -11.53 5.92 7.52
C MET A 266 -10.45 6.99 7.71
N TYR A 267 -10.51 8.07 6.93
CA TYR A 267 -9.58 9.19 7.02
C TYR A 267 -9.62 9.87 8.39
N ASP A 268 -10.81 10.21 8.89
CA ASP A 268 -10.98 10.87 10.19
C ASP A 268 -10.41 10.00 11.32
N ALA A 269 -10.68 8.69 11.29
CA ALA A 269 -10.17 7.75 12.28
C ALA A 269 -8.64 7.62 12.22
N TYR A 270 -8.04 7.48 11.04
CA TYR A 270 -6.58 7.41 10.93
C TYR A 270 -5.90 8.71 11.36
N LYS A 271 -6.49 9.86 11.04
CA LYS A 271 -6.00 11.15 11.51
C LYS A 271 -6.00 11.23 13.03
N GLU A 272 -7.11 10.87 13.68
CA GLU A 272 -7.21 10.89 15.14
C GLU A 272 -6.19 9.95 15.80
N ARG A 273 -6.08 8.71 15.29
CA ARG A 273 -5.15 7.71 15.81
C ARG A 273 -3.69 8.13 15.63
N MET A 274 -3.33 8.73 14.50
CA MET A 274 -1.98 9.24 14.22
C MET A 274 -1.62 10.35 15.21
N LEU A 275 -2.51 11.33 15.40
CA LEU A 275 -2.30 12.44 16.33
C LEU A 275 -2.13 11.93 17.76
N ALA A 276 -3.02 11.05 18.21
CA ALA A 276 -2.99 10.53 19.58
C ALA A 276 -1.73 9.70 19.88
N THR A 277 -1.30 8.86 18.94
CA THR A 277 -0.08 8.04 19.09
C THR A 277 1.17 8.92 19.06
N SER A 278 1.23 9.89 18.14
CA SER A 278 2.35 10.82 18.02
C SER A 278 2.49 11.71 19.26
N GLU A 279 1.37 12.13 19.86
CA GLU A 279 1.37 12.89 21.11
C GLU A 279 2.07 12.11 22.24
N VAL A 280 1.71 10.83 22.42
CA VAL A 280 2.35 9.98 23.44
C VAL A 280 3.84 9.80 23.15
N LEU A 281 4.22 9.49 21.90
CA LEU A 281 5.62 9.33 21.52
C LEU A 281 6.43 10.60 21.77
N SER A 282 5.89 11.77 21.42
CA SER A 282 6.58 13.07 21.62
C SER A 282 6.86 13.38 23.09
N LYS A 283 6.00 12.91 24.01
CA LYS A 283 6.14 13.12 25.46
C LYS A 283 7.01 12.06 26.14
N GLU A 284 6.96 10.83 25.65
CA GLU A 284 7.46 9.66 26.38
C GLU A 284 8.69 9.00 25.78
N LEU A 285 9.06 9.30 24.53
CA LEU A 285 10.29 8.76 23.94
C LEU A 285 11.51 9.17 24.78
N PRO A 286 12.41 8.23 25.11
CA PRO A 286 13.64 8.56 25.82
C PRO A 286 14.60 9.37 24.95
N GLU A 287 15.51 10.08 25.61
CA GLU A 287 16.60 10.80 24.97
C GLU A 287 17.43 9.87 24.06
N GLY A 288 17.86 10.39 22.91
CA GLY A 288 18.57 9.62 21.88
C GLY A 288 17.65 8.86 20.91
N CYS A 289 16.36 8.75 21.19
CA CYS A 289 15.37 8.23 20.24
C CYS A 289 14.68 9.37 19.51
N SER A 290 14.24 9.10 18.28
CA SER A 290 13.40 10.02 17.51
C SER A 290 12.26 9.28 16.83
N SER A 291 11.16 9.97 16.58
CA SER A 291 10.06 9.48 15.75
C SER A 291 9.75 10.48 14.65
N LEU A 292 9.60 9.99 13.44
CA LEU A 292 9.06 10.75 12.32
C LEU A 292 7.57 10.42 12.18
N ALA A 293 6.71 11.31 12.70
CA ALA A 293 5.27 11.24 12.44
C ALA A 293 4.99 11.83 11.05
N PRO A 294 4.44 11.05 10.10
CA PRO A 294 4.24 11.56 8.75
C PRO A 294 3.05 12.52 8.68
N LYS A 295 3.05 13.38 7.66
CA LYS A 295 1.90 14.25 7.33
C LYS A 295 0.69 13.48 6.80
N GLY A 296 0.82 12.18 6.53
CA GLY A 296 -0.23 11.30 6.05
C GLY A 296 0.18 9.82 6.11
N GLY A 297 -0.75 8.92 5.83
CA GLY A 297 -0.55 7.48 5.98
C GLY A 297 -0.88 6.97 7.38
N TYR A 298 -0.40 5.77 7.70
CA TYR A 298 -0.81 5.03 8.91
C TYR A 298 0.36 4.30 9.59
N PHE A 299 1.58 4.77 9.35
CA PHE A 299 2.79 4.25 9.97
C PHE A 299 3.60 5.36 10.64
N ILE A 300 4.25 5.03 11.75
CA ILE A 300 5.20 5.90 12.43
C ILE A 300 6.55 5.18 12.41
N TRP A 301 7.59 5.89 11.96
CA TRP A 301 8.95 5.38 11.98
C TRP A 301 9.66 5.87 13.23
N VAL A 302 10.28 4.95 13.97
CA VAL A 302 11.04 5.25 15.19
C VAL A 302 12.48 4.82 15.00
N THR A 303 13.41 5.71 15.34
CA THR A 303 14.86 5.51 15.26
C THR A 303 15.42 5.50 16.67
N LEU A 304 16.14 4.43 17.01
CA LEU A 304 16.90 4.27 18.26
C LEU A 304 18.34 4.80 18.09
N PRO A 305 19.11 4.97 19.17
CA PRO A 305 20.55 5.20 19.09
C PRO A 305 21.25 4.20 18.14
N SER A 306 22.30 4.65 17.45
CA SER A 306 22.93 3.90 16.35
C SER A 306 23.55 2.56 16.76
N ASP A 307 23.88 2.40 18.04
CA ASP A 307 24.41 1.19 18.66
C ASP A 307 23.31 0.19 19.08
N CYS A 308 22.04 0.58 19.04
CA CYS A 308 20.91 -0.26 19.37
C CYS A 308 20.48 -1.17 18.21
N ASN A 309 19.83 -2.28 18.54
CA ASN A 309 19.22 -3.19 17.55
C ASN A 309 17.72 -3.36 17.83
N ALA A 310 16.88 -2.94 16.88
CA ALA A 310 15.44 -2.97 17.03
C ALA A 310 14.86 -4.39 17.07
N ALA A 311 15.52 -5.38 16.48
CA ALA A 311 15.10 -6.79 16.59
C ALA A 311 15.38 -7.35 17.99
N GLU A 312 16.47 -6.93 18.65
CA GLU A 312 16.71 -7.26 20.07
C GLU A 312 15.72 -6.54 20.98
N PHE A 313 15.43 -5.27 20.71
CA PHE A 313 14.38 -4.55 21.44
C PHE A 313 13.00 -5.21 21.30
N LEU A 314 12.65 -5.71 20.10
CA LEU A 314 11.41 -6.45 19.87
C LEU A 314 11.29 -7.67 20.80
N LYS A 315 12.37 -8.42 21.01
CA LYS A 315 12.37 -9.57 21.93
C LYS A 315 12.03 -9.15 23.36
N VAL A 316 12.59 -8.03 23.82
CA VAL A 316 12.30 -7.46 25.15
C VAL A 316 10.84 -7.03 25.24
N CYS A 317 10.33 -6.33 24.22
CA CYS A 317 8.95 -5.87 24.16
C CYS A 317 7.94 -7.03 24.15
N MET A 318 8.24 -8.10 23.42
CA MET A 318 7.44 -9.33 23.40
C MET A 318 7.51 -10.13 24.71
N ALA A 319 8.66 -10.11 25.40
CA ALA A 319 8.83 -10.79 26.67
C ALA A 319 8.06 -10.09 27.80
N GLU A 320 8.19 -8.76 27.89
CA GLU A 320 7.69 -7.97 29.03
C GLU A 320 6.28 -7.45 28.82
N GLU A 321 5.96 -6.95 27.62
CA GLU A 321 4.71 -6.21 27.36
C GLU A 321 3.79 -6.90 26.35
N LYS A 322 4.26 -7.97 25.69
CA LYS A 322 3.53 -8.65 24.60
C LYS A 322 3.18 -7.69 23.45
N ILE A 323 4.04 -6.71 23.18
CA ILE A 323 3.88 -5.76 22.07
C ILE A 323 4.77 -6.18 20.91
N PHE A 324 4.17 -6.33 19.74
CA PHE A 324 4.87 -6.62 18.49
C PHE A 324 4.93 -5.39 17.58
N PHE A 325 6.07 -5.19 16.92
CA PHE A 325 6.28 -4.22 15.84
C PHE A 325 7.22 -4.82 14.80
N ILE A 326 7.36 -4.19 13.63
CA ILE A 326 8.26 -4.69 12.59
C ILE A 326 9.61 -3.97 12.67
N PRO A 327 10.75 -4.69 12.84
CA PRO A 327 12.07 -4.10 12.79
C PRO A 327 12.39 -3.49 11.43
N GLY A 328 13.14 -2.39 11.44
CA GLY A 328 13.49 -1.58 10.28
C GLY A 328 14.24 -2.36 9.20
N SER A 329 15.02 -3.36 9.61
CA SER A 329 15.76 -4.26 8.70
C SER A 329 14.88 -5.00 7.69
N ARG A 330 13.58 -5.21 7.98
CA ARG A 330 12.64 -5.81 7.02
C ARG A 330 12.27 -4.87 5.86
N PHE A 331 12.45 -3.57 6.05
CA PHE A 331 12.17 -2.54 5.04
C PHE A 331 13.42 -2.14 4.26
N ALA A 332 14.61 -2.49 4.74
CA ALA A 332 15.86 -2.17 4.08
C ALA A 332 16.02 -2.97 2.77
N ALA A 333 16.39 -2.27 1.71
CA ALA A 333 16.75 -2.90 0.44
C ALA A 333 18.12 -3.61 0.52
N SER A 334 19.02 -3.12 1.38
CA SER A 334 20.35 -3.67 1.64
C SER A 334 20.43 -4.42 2.96
N THR A 335 21.27 -5.46 3.01
CA THR A 335 21.57 -6.20 4.25
C THR A 335 22.17 -5.27 5.31
N GLY A 336 21.64 -5.34 6.53
CA GLY A 336 22.12 -4.53 7.67
C GLY A 336 21.57 -3.10 7.72
N GLY A 337 20.81 -2.65 6.71
CA GLY A 337 20.18 -1.33 6.73
C GLY A 337 19.10 -1.21 7.82
N ALA A 338 18.94 -0.01 8.37
CA ALA A 338 17.89 0.35 9.33
C ALA A 338 17.76 -0.59 10.55
N SER A 339 18.87 -1.18 11.02
CA SER A 339 18.87 -2.14 12.14
C SER A 339 18.46 -1.53 13.47
N ASN A 340 18.69 -0.23 13.67
CA ASN A 340 18.31 0.54 14.85
C ASN A 340 16.92 1.19 14.73
N CYS A 341 16.16 0.89 13.67
CA CYS A 341 14.85 1.50 13.45
C CYS A 341 13.72 0.47 13.56
N PHE A 342 12.49 0.91 13.77
CA PHE A 342 11.30 0.08 13.65
C PHE A 342 10.06 0.87 13.22
N ARG A 343 9.06 0.16 12.73
CA ARG A 343 7.81 0.74 12.25
C ARG A 343 6.63 0.35 13.15
N LEU A 344 5.89 1.36 13.60
CA LEU A 344 4.60 1.20 14.28
C LEU A 344 3.46 1.47 13.29
N SER A 345 2.37 0.71 13.41
CA SER A 345 1.13 0.91 12.66
C SER A 345 0.01 1.39 13.57
N ILE A 346 -0.71 2.40 13.09
CA ILE A 346 -1.93 2.93 13.71
C ILE A 346 -3.20 2.41 13.00
N ALA A 347 -3.05 1.52 12.02
CA ALA A 347 -4.14 1.14 11.12
C ALA A 347 -5.18 0.21 11.78
N PHE A 348 -4.73 -0.68 12.66
CA PHE A 348 -5.55 -1.80 13.12
C PHE A 348 -6.26 -1.54 14.46
N HIS A 349 -5.60 -0.88 15.40
CA HIS A 349 -6.16 -0.67 16.73
C HIS A 349 -6.83 0.70 16.88
N GLU A 350 -7.86 0.77 17.72
CA GLU A 350 -8.50 2.01 18.12
C GLU A 350 -7.57 2.93 18.93
N LYS A 351 -7.93 4.21 19.00
CA LYS A 351 -7.14 5.28 19.62
C LYS A 351 -6.66 4.96 21.03
N SER A 352 -7.55 4.57 21.93
CA SER A 352 -7.21 4.33 23.34
C SER A 352 -6.17 3.22 23.50
N LYS A 353 -6.32 2.15 22.72
CA LYS A 353 -5.38 1.02 22.69
C LYS A 353 -4.03 1.42 22.11
N LEU A 354 -3.99 2.29 21.10
CA LEU A 354 -2.74 2.82 20.55
C LEU A 354 -2.00 3.74 21.53
N GLN A 355 -2.73 4.57 22.30
CA GLN A 355 -2.13 5.41 23.33
C GLN A 355 -1.50 4.57 24.46
N ASP A 356 -2.21 3.56 24.96
CA ASP A 356 -1.67 2.59 25.93
C ASP A 356 -0.43 1.87 25.38
N ALA A 357 -0.51 1.39 24.14
CA ALA A 357 0.58 0.69 23.48
C ALA A 357 1.84 1.56 23.37
N ALA A 358 1.69 2.79 22.89
CA ALA A 358 2.81 3.72 22.76
C ALA A 358 3.44 4.04 24.11
N PHE A 359 2.62 4.25 25.15
CA PHE A 359 3.10 4.53 26.50
C PHE A 359 3.91 3.36 27.09
N ARG A 360 3.37 2.13 26.99
CA ARG A 360 4.04 0.91 27.47
C ARG A 360 5.30 0.61 26.67
N LEU A 361 5.28 0.81 25.35
CA LEU A 361 6.46 0.69 24.48
C LEU A 361 7.56 1.66 24.90
N CYS A 362 7.24 2.93 25.16
CA CYS A 362 8.22 3.91 25.63
C CYS A 362 8.81 3.55 27.01
N LYS A 363 8.00 3.02 27.94
CA LYS A 363 8.50 2.49 29.22
C LYS A 363 9.46 1.31 29.04
N CYS A 364 9.10 0.36 28.19
CA CYS A 364 9.95 -0.77 27.85
C CYS A 364 11.27 -0.29 27.23
N LEU A 365 11.21 0.71 26.33
CA LEU A 365 12.37 1.30 25.69
C LEU A 365 13.31 2.01 26.69
N LYS A 366 12.76 2.80 27.63
CA LYS A 366 13.53 3.42 28.73
C LYS A 366 14.30 2.39 29.57
N LYS A 367 13.77 1.18 29.72
CA LYS A 367 14.44 0.07 30.43
C LYS A 367 15.50 -0.60 29.55
N TYR A 368 15.23 -0.77 28.26
CA TYR A 368 16.17 -1.34 27.29
C TYR A 368 17.44 -0.51 27.18
N LEU A 369 17.32 0.82 27.10
CA LEU A 369 18.46 1.74 26.96
C LEU A 369 19.29 1.95 28.23
N LYS A 370 18.83 1.47 29.39
CA LYS A 370 19.57 1.55 30.67
C LYS A 370 20.47 0.32 30.91
N LYS A 371 20.34 -0.70 30.07
CA LYS A 371 21.19 -1.89 30.07
C LYS A 371 22.35 -1.66 29.13
#